data_AF-A0A1S6R4S1-F1
#
_entry.id   AF-A0A1S6R4S1-F1
#
_cell.length_a   1.000
_cell.length_b   1.000
_cell.length_c   1.000
_cell.angle_alpha   90.00
_cell.angle_beta   90.00
_cell.angle_gamma   90.00
#
_symmetry.space_group_name_H-M   'P 1'
#
loop_
_entity.id
_entity.type
_entity.pdbx_description
1 polymer ?
#
loop_
_entity_poly.entity_id
_entity_poly.type
_entity_poly.pdbx_seq_one_letter_code
_entity_poly.pdbx_strand_id
1 'polypeptide(L)'
;FHHWSNTISNTVNLKALKRDDIHADTAFVGYELSNTVGDKQLKEVCNDFSKAYECIAEDKRKMNEKMGDIFEELSILKKKCKQIDHQRKTVSNLRYDLEEILQSNIYKEDQKENLEKKLGETAEKTLVEMDEFMHLSMINGVI
;
A
#
# COMPACT_ATOMS: atom_id res chain seq x y z
N PHE A 1 6.43 13.27 -8.84
CA PHE A 1 5.56 12.38 -8.04
C PHE A 1 5.90 10.89 -8.11
N HIS A 2 6.69 10.38 -9.08
CA HIS A 2 7.05 8.95 -9.15
C HIS A 2 8.10 8.43 -8.14
N HIS A 3 8.71 9.31 -7.34
CA HIS A 3 9.87 8.93 -6.53
C HIS A 3 9.50 8.20 -5.23
N TRP A 4 8.40 8.57 -4.57
CA TRP A 4 8.10 8.09 -3.21
C TRP A 4 7.51 6.67 -3.17
N SER A 5 6.59 6.35 -4.09
CA SER A 5 5.96 5.02 -4.19
C SER A 5 6.97 3.91 -4.53
N ASN A 6 7.97 4.21 -5.37
CA ASN A 6 9.04 3.27 -5.68
C ASN A 6 10.02 3.09 -4.50
N THR A 7 10.24 4.13 -3.70
CA THR A 7 11.06 4.01 -2.49
C THR A 7 10.41 3.10 -1.46
N ILE A 8 9.11 3.22 -1.18
CA ILE A 8 8.45 2.37 -0.16
C ILE A 8 8.45 0.88 -0.57
N SER A 9 8.11 0.56 -1.83
CA SER A 9 8.13 -0.82 -2.32
C SER A 9 9.54 -1.44 -2.39
N ASN A 10 10.58 -0.65 -2.63
CA ASN A 10 11.96 -1.16 -2.73
C ASN A 10 12.68 -1.20 -1.38
N THR A 11 12.27 -0.40 -0.39
CA THR A 11 12.97 -0.29 0.89
C THR A 11 12.48 -1.31 1.92
N VAL A 12 11.22 -1.76 1.82
CA VAL A 12 10.65 -2.70 2.79
C VAL A 12 10.51 -4.09 2.17
N ASN A 13 11.48 -4.94 2.48
CA ASN A 13 11.43 -6.34 2.10
C ASN A 13 10.35 -7.06 2.92
N LEU A 14 9.14 -7.23 2.37
CA LEU A 14 8.04 -8.00 2.97
C LEU A 14 8.46 -9.42 3.39
N LYS A 15 9.48 -10.02 2.75
CA LYS A 15 10.03 -11.32 3.18
C LYS A 15 10.78 -11.21 4.51
N ALA A 16 11.37 -10.06 4.82
CA ALA A 16 12.05 -9.83 6.10
C ALA A 16 11.05 -9.73 7.27
N LEU A 17 9.82 -9.25 7.03
CA LEU A 17 8.76 -9.24 8.04
C LEU A 17 8.25 -10.65 8.40
N LYS A 18 8.42 -11.62 7.49
CA LYS A 18 8.01 -13.03 7.67
C LYS A 18 9.16 -13.95 8.13
N ARG A 19 10.34 -13.41 8.36
CA ARG A 19 11.53 -14.19 8.70
C ARG A 19 11.48 -14.63 10.18
N ASP A 20 12.06 -15.78 10.47
CA ASP A 20 12.17 -16.36 11.81
C ASP A 20 12.64 -15.34 12.86
N ASP A 21 12.00 -15.38 14.02
CA ASP A 21 12.16 -14.36 15.04
C ASP A 21 13.32 -14.68 15.98
N ILE A 22 14.50 -14.16 15.64
CA ILE A 22 15.72 -14.26 16.46
C ILE A 22 15.47 -13.86 17.92
N HIS A 23 14.54 -12.95 18.21
CA HIS A 23 14.25 -12.54 19.58
C HIS A 23 13.53 -13.65 20.37
N ALA A 24 12.63 -14.41 19.73
CA ALA A 24 11.99 -15.57 20.35
C ALA A 24 13.02 -16.69 20.60
N ASP A 25 13.91 -16.94 19.64
CA ASP A 25 15.01 -17.91 19.82
C ASP A 25 15.95 -17.48 20.96
N THR A 26 16.25 -16.20 21.05
CA THR A 26 17.10 -15.63 22.12
C THR A 26 16.41 -15.70 23.48
N ALA A 27 15.10 -15.47 23.53
CA ALA A 27 14.32 -15.66 24.74
C ALA A 27 14.39 -17.12 25.21
N PHE A 28 14.20 -18.08 24.29
CA PHE A 28 14.31 -19.49 24.59
C PHE A 28 15.69 -19.88 25.15
N VAL A 29 16.78 -19.35 24.57
CA VAL A 29 18.13 -19.55 25.13
C VAL A 29 18.25 -19.01 26.56
N GLY A 30 17.70 -17.83 26.83
CA GLY A 30 17.65 -17.25 28.17
C GLY A 30 16.92 -18.14 29.19
N TYR A 31 15.80 -18.70 28.77
CA TYR A 31 15.00 -19.63 29.57
C TYR A 31 15.76 -20.94 29.84
N GLU A 32 16.38 -21.54 28.84
CA GLU A 32 17.18 -22.77 28.99
C GLU A 32 18.40 -22.55 29.90
N LEU A 33 19.05 -21.38 29.79
CA LEU A 33 20.14 -21.00 30.70
C LEU A 33 19.64 -20.89 32.14
N SER A 34 18.46 -20.33 32.39
CA SER A 34 17.89 -20.24 33.74
C SER A 34 17.60 -21.61 34.37
N ASN A 35 17.34 -22.63 33.55
CA ASN A 35 17.10 -24.00 33.98
C ASN A 35 18.38 -24.80 34.24
N THR A 36 19.52 -24.35 33.72
CA THR A 36 20.82 -25.04 33.82
C THR A 36 21.74 -24.44 34.88
N VAL A 37 21.56 -23.16 35.22
CA VAL A 37 22.34 -22.50 36.27
C VAL A 37 21.82 -22.83 37.67
N GLY A 38 22.74 -23.20 38.57
CA GLY A 38 22.41 -23.51 39.96
C GLY A 38 22.38 -22.30 40.89
N ASP A 39 23.03 -21.20 40.51
CA ASP A 39 23.04 -19.96 41.28
C ASP A 39 21.70 -19.21 41.14
N LYS A 40 21.12 -18.80 42.27
CA LYS A 40 19.79 -18.18 42.30
C LYS A 40 19.78 -16.81 41.64
N GLN A 41 20.81 -15.99 41.85
CA GLN A 41 20.88 -14.64 41.28
C GLN A 41 21.06 -14.72 39.76
N LEU A 42 21.94 -15.61 39.30
CA LEU A 42 22.14 -15.85 37.88
C LEU A 42 20.86 -16.39 37.21
N LYS A 43 20.12 -17.27 37.89
CA LYS A 43 18.81 -17.75 37.42
C LYS A 43 17.80 -16.63 37.25
N GLU A 44 17.73 -15.69 38.19
CA GLU A 44 16.86 -14.51 38.09
C GLU A 44 17.25 -13.65 36.87
N VAL A 45 18.55 -13.37 36.69
CA VAL A 45 19.05 -12.62 35.52
C VAL A 45 18.71 -13.32 34.20
N CYS A 46 18.90 -14.64 34.10
CA CYS A 46 18.55 -15.40 32.89
C CYS A 46 17.04 -15.37 32.58
N ASN A 47 16.19 -15.41 33.62
CA ASN A 47 14.74 -15.29 33.45
C ASN A 47 14.32 -13.88 33.00
N ASP A 48 14.91 -12.83 33.58
CA ASP A 48 14.62 -11.46 33.18
C ASP A 48 15.11 -11.18 31.75
N PHE A 49 16.27 -11.73 31.38
CA PHE A 49 16.77 -11.73 30.01
C PHE A 49 15.79 -12.41 29.05
N SER A 50 15.33 -13.62 29.39
CA SER A 50 14.34 -14.36 28.59
C SER A 50 13.07 -13.53 28.37
N LYS A 51 12.49 -12.99 29.45
CA LYS A 51 11.27 -12.18 29.38
C LYS A 51 11.44 -10.93 28.53
N ALA A 52 12.57 -10.23 28.66
CA ALA A 52 12.84 -9.03 27.87
C ALA A 52 12.84 -9.34 26.37
N TYR A 53 13.49 -10.42 25.95
CA TYR A 53 13.52 -10.83 24.55
C TYR A 53 12.16 -11.36 24.05
N GLU A 54 11.38 -12.00 24.92
CA GLU A 54 10.01 -12.43 24.60
C GLU A 54 9.09 -11.22 24.35
N CYS A 55 9.19 -10.17 25.18
CA CYS A 55 8.46 -8.92 24.95
C CYS A 55 8.85 -8.27 23.62
N ILE A 56 10.15 -8.23 23.29
CA ILE A 56 10.62 -7.69 22.00
C ILE A 56 10.03 -8.49 20.83
N ALA A 57 10.02 -9.82 20.93
CA ALA A 57 9.43 -10.70 19.93
C ALA A 57 7.93 -10.45 19.74
N GLU A 58 7.19 -10.23 20.83
CA GLU A 58 5.76 -9.90 20.78
C GLU A 58 5.50 -8.55 20.13
N ASP A 59 6.23 -7.50 20.52
CA ASP A 59 6.07 -6.16 19.95
C ASP A 59 6.44 -6.13 18.47
N LYS A 60 7.49 -6.86 18.08
CA LYS A 60 7.86 -7.05 16.66
C LYS A 60 6.74 -7.72 15.87
N ARG A 61 6.08 -8.76 16.42
CA ARG A 61 4.93 -9.40 15.75
C ARG A 61 3.78 -8.42 15.53
N LYS A 62 3.38 -7.68 16.57
CA LYS A 62 2.33 -6.64 16.47
C LYS A 62 2.69 -5.56 15.44
N MET A 63 3.95 -5.13 15.41
CA MET A 63 4.43 -4.17 14.43
C MET A 63 4.36 -4.74 13.00
N ASN A 64 4.79 -5.99 12.80
CA ASN A 64 4.77 -6.63 11.49
C ASN A 64 3.35 -6.82 10.96
N GLU A 65 2.39 -7.16 11.83
CA GLU A 65 0.97 -7.24 11.48
C GLU A 65 0.44 -5.88 11.01
N LYS A 66 0.61 -4.82 11.82
CA LYS A 66 0.20 -3.45 11.43
C LYS A 66 0.86 -2.98 10.14
N MET A 67 2.15 -3.30 9.96
CA MET A 67 2.86 -2.96 8.73
C MET A 67 2.27 -3.72 7.53
N GLY A 68 1.86 -4.97 7.72
CA GLY A 68 1.15 -5.76 6.73
C GLY A 68 -0.15 -5.11 6.26
N ASP A 69 -0.98 -4.66 7.21
CA ASP A 69 -2.23 -3.96 6.92
C ASP A 69 -1.98 -2.68 6.10
N ILE A 70 -0.99 -1.88 6.49
CA ILE A 70 -0.59 -0.66 5.76
C ILE A 70 -0.15 -1.01 4.32
N PHE A 71 0.60 -2.09 4.14
CA PHE A 71 1.01 -2.53 2.79
C PHE A 71 -0.18 -2.92 1.91
N GLU A 72 -1.18 -3.58 2.49
CA GLU A 72 -2.39 -3.94 1.77
C GLU A 72 -3.18 -2.70 1.36
N GLU A 73 -3.36 -1.75 2.27
CA GLU A 73 -4.02 -0.46 1.97
C GLU A 73 -3.29 0.30 0.85
N LEU A 74 -1.96 0.43 0.93
CA LEU A 74 -1.15 1.07 -0.11
C LEU A 74 -1.28 0.35 -1.46
N SER A 75 -1.37 -0.98 -1.45
CA SER A 75 -1.57 -1.78 -2.67
C SER A 75 -2.92 -1.49 -3.32
N ILE A 76 -3.99 -1.35 -2.53
CA ILE A 76 -5.33 -0.98 -2.99
C ILE A 76 -5.30 0.43 -3.59
N LEU A 77 -4.71 1.40 -2.90
CA LEU A 77 -4.57 2.78 -3.39
C LEU A 77 -3.78 2.83 -4.72
N LYS A 78 -2.70 2.06 -4.83
CA LYS A 78 -1.91 1.95 -6.06
C LYS A 78 -2.71 1.39 -7.23
N LYS A 79 -3.58 0.39 -6.99
CA LYS A 79 -4.47 -0.15 -8.02
C LYS A 79 -5.50 0.90 -8.47
N LYS A 80 -6.14 1.60 -7.52
CA LYS A 80 -7.09 2.68 -7.83
C LYS A 80 -6.44 3.80 -8.64
N CYS A 81 -5.25 4.25 -8.24
CA CYS A 81 -4.50 5.28 -8.96
C CYS A 81 -4.21 4.87 -10.42
N LYS A 82 -3.78 3.62 -10.67
CA LYS A 82 -3.59 3.10 -12.03
C LYS A 82 -4.86 3.08 -12.86
N GLN A 83 -5.99 2.72 -12.24
CA GLN A 83 -7.29 2.71 -12.91
C GLN A 83 -7.68 4.14 -13.32
N ILE A 84 -7.57 5.10 -12.40
CA ILE A 84 -7.85 6.52 -12.68
C ILE A 84 -6.98 7.03 -13.82
N ASP A 85 -5.67 6.77 -13.78
CA ASP A 85 -4.76 7.20 -14.86
C ASP A 85 -5.12 6.59 -16.21
N HIS A 86 -5.56 5.32 -16.24
CA HIS A 86 -6.05 4.69 -17.46
C HIS A 86 -7.30 5.40 -18.00
N GLN A 87 -8.27 5.71 -17.12
CA GLN A 87 -9.48 6.43 -17.53
C GLN A 87 -9.18 7.86 -18.02
N ARG A 88 -8.28 8.59 -17.33
CA ARG A 88 -7.82 9.92 -17.77
C ARG A 88 -7.22 9.87 -19.18
N LYS A 89 -6.48 8.80 -19.50
CA LYS A 89 -5.96 8.59 -20.85
C LYS A 89 -7.08 8.35 -21.86
N THR A 90 -8.09 7.57 -21.49
CA THR A 90 -9.29 7.36 -22.34
C THR A 90 -10.03 8.67 -22.61
N VAL A 91 -10.23 9.51 -21.59
CA VAL A 91 -10.83 10.86 -21.76
C VAL A 91 -10.00 11.70 -22.71
N SER A 92 -8.67 11.70 -22.56
CA SER A 92 -7.77 12.45 -23.46
C SER A 92 -7.87 11.97 -24.90
N ASN A 93 -7.96 10.65 -25.13
CA ASN A 93 -8.09 10.10 -26.47
C ASN A 93 -9.45 10.45 -27.09
N LEU A 94 -10.56 10.28 -26.33
CA LEU A 94 -11.90 10.66 -26.79
C LEU A 94 -11.99 12.15 -27.15
N ARG A 95 -11.33 13.02 -26.37
CA ARG A 95 -11.24 14.44 -26.67
C ARG A 95 -10.50 14.68 -27.98
N TYR A 96 -9.36 14.02 -28.18
CA TYR A 96 -8.57 14.13 -29.41
C TYR A 96 -9.37 13.64 -30.63
N ASP A 97 -10.02 12.48 -30.54
CA ASP A 97 -10.85 11.92 -31.61
C ASP A 97 -12.00 12.88 -31.98
N LEU A 98 -12.63 13.50 -30.98
CA LEU A 98 -13.68 14.51 -31.19
C LEU A 98 -13.13 15.77 -31.87
N GLU A 99 -11.99 16.28 -31.41
CA GLU A 99 -11.32 17.43 -32.03
C GLU A 99 -10.93 17.16 -33.49
N GLU A 100 -10.43 15.96 -33.79
CA GLU A 100 -10.04 15.54 -35.13
C GLU A 100 -11.23 15.50 -36.09
N ILE A 101 -12.36 14.91 -35.67
CA ILE A 101 -13.55 14.88 -36.53
C ILE A 101 -14.11 16.29 -36.77
N LEU A 102 -14.13 17.15 -35.74
CA LEU A 102 -14.61 18.52 -35.86
C LEU A 102 -13.72 19.33 -36.81
N GLN A 103 -12.41 19.13 -36.78
CA GLN A 103 -11.47 19.78 -37.71
C GLN A 103 -11.59 19.25 -39.14
N SER A 104 -11.89 17.95 -39.30
CA SER A 104 -12.03 17.33 -40.62
C SER A 104 -13.24 17.83 -41.40
N ASN A 105 -14.30 18.32 -40.71
CA ASN A 105 -15.61 18.67 -41.29
C ASN A 105 -16.26 17.55 -42.14
N ILE A 106 -15.76 16.31 -42.03
CA ILE A 106 -16.27 15.14 -42.76
C ILE A 106 -16.66 14.09 -41.72
N TYR A 107 -17.86 14.25 -41.16
CA TYR A 107 -18.43 13.31 -40.20
C TYR A 107 -19.96 13.28 -40.31
N LYS A 108 -20.58 12.20 -39.84
CA LYS A 108 -22.02 12.15 -39.64
C LYS A 108 -22.35 12.77 -38.28
N GLU A 109 -23.43 13.55 -38.18
CA GLU A 109 -23.82 14.18 -36.92
C GLU A 109 -24.01 13.14 -35.80
N ASP A 110 -24.59 11.97 -36.11
CA ASP A 110 -24.72 10.85 -35.18
C ASP A 110 -23.36 10.36 -34.61
N GLN A 111 -22.27 10.45 -35.38
CA GLN A 111 -20.93 10.05 -34.91
C GLN A 111 -20.37 11.08 -33.92
N LYS A 112 -20.60 12.37 -34.20
CA LYS A 112 -20.23 13.46 -33.30
C LYS A 112 -21.00 13.36 -31.99
N GLU A 113 -22.33 13.24 -32.03
CA GLU A 113 -23.17 13.13 -30.84
C GLU A 113 -22.78 11.92 -29.97
N ASN A 114 -22.47 10.78 -30.60
CA ASN A 114 -22.00 9.61 -29.88
C ASN A 114 -20.65 9.82 -29.17
N LEU A 115 -19.71 10.52 -29.81
CA LEU A 115 -18.41 10.85 -29.21
C LEU A 115 -18.54 11.89 -28.10
N GLU A 116 -19.35 12.93 -28.27
CA GLU A 116 -19.65 13.93 -27.25
C GLU A 116 -20.28 13.27 -26.00
N LYS A 117 -21.26 12.39 -26.21
CA LYS A 117 -21.89 11.63 -25.13
C LYS A 117 -20.88 10.74 -24.40
N LYS A 118 -20.09 9.95 -25.14
CA LYS A 118 -19.06 9.09 -24.54
C LYS A 118 -18.02 9.88 -23.77
N LEU A 119 -17.57 11.02 -24.30
CA LEU A 119 -16.63 11.90 -23.65
C LEU A 119 -17.21 12.43 -22.35
N GLY A 120 -18.44 12.94 -22.38
CA GLY A 120 -19.14 13.45 -21.20
C GLY A 120 -19.29 12.41 -20.10
N GLU A 121 -19.85 11.24 -20.43
CA GLU A 121 -20.05 10.14 -19.48
C GLU A 121 -18.73 9.64 -18.89
N THR A 122 -17.69 9.48 -19.72
CA THR A 122 -16.38 9.00 -19.26
C THR A 122 -15.70 10.06 -18.40
N ALA A 123 -15.74 11.33 -18.78
CA ALA A 123 -15.12 12.42 -18.03
C ALA A 123 -15.79 12.63 -16.66
N GLU A 124 -17.13 12.61 -16.61
CA GLU A 124 -17.88 12.72 -15.35
C GLU A 124 -17.53 11.57 -14.41
N LYS A 125 -17.54 10.32 -14.91
CA LYS A 125 -17.16 9.16 -14.12
C LYS A 125 -15.74 9.25 -13.59
N THR A 126 -14.78 9.67 -14.44
CA THR A 126 -13.38 9.83 -14.02
C THR A 126 -13.22 10.93 -12.98
N LEU A 127 -13.96 12.03 -13.09
CA LEU A 127 -13.96 13.09 -12.08
C LEU A 127 -14.46 12.58 -10.72
N VAL A 128 -15.56 11.83 -10.70
CA VAL A 128 -16.08 11.22 -9.46
C VAL A 128 -15.05 10.26 -8.86
N GLU A 129 -14.45 9.37 -9.66
CA GLU A 129 -13.42 8.45 -9.17
C GLU A 129 -12.17 9.19 -8.63
N MET A 130 -11.80 10.32 -9.24
CA MET A 130 -10.71 11.17 -8.76
C MET A 130 -11.03 11.84 -7.43
N ASP A 131 -12.23 12.41 -7.28
CA ASP A 131 -12.67 13.04 -6.02
C ASP A 131 -12.78 12.03 -4.88
N GLU A 132 -13.36 10.85 -5.14
CA GLU A 132 -13.42 9.76 -4.17
C GLU A 132 -12.02 9.32 -3.73
N PHE A 133 -11.08 9.23 -4.67
CA PHE A 133 -9.68 8.90 -4.36
C PHE A 133 -9.01 9.97 -3.50
N MET A 134 -9.23 11.25 -3.80
CA MET A 134 -8.71 12.35 -2.99
C MET A 134 -9.28 12.30 -1.56
N HIS A 135 -10.58 12.09 -1.40
CA HIS A 135 -11.19 11.93 -0.09
C HIS A 135 -10.63 10.75 0.70
N LEU A 136 -10.48 9.58 0.06
CA LEU A 136 -9.85 8.40 0.68
C LEU A 136 -8.40 8.67 1.10
N SER A 137 -7.62 9.37 0.26
CA SER A 137 -6.22 9.68 0.56
C SER A 137 -6.05 10.64 1.75
N MET A 138 -6.97 11.61 1.88
CA MET A 138 -6.99 12.56 3.00
C MET A 138 -7.38 11.89 4.32
N ILE A 139 -8.36 10.98 4.30
CA ILE A 139 -8.80 10.25 5.50
C ILE A 139 -7.69 9.32 6.02
N ASN A 140 -6.95 8.68 5.12
CA ASN A 140 -5.90 7.73 5.50
C ASN A 140 -4.53 8.39 5.77
N GLY A 141 -4.41 9.72 5.70
CA GLY A 141 -3.17 10.44 6.01
C GLY A 141 -1.98 10.09 5.10
N VAL A 142 -2.25 9.65 3.86
CA VAL A 142 -1.22 9.21 2.90
C VAL A 142 -0.65 10.38 2.08
N ILE A 143 -1.13 11.61 2.31
CA ILE A 143 -0.64 12.86 1.69
C ILE A 143 -0.36 13.89 2.78
#